data_AF-A0A2V8K731-F1
#
_entry.id   AF-A0A2V8K731-F1
#
_cell.length_a   1.000
_cell.length_b   1.000
_cell.length_c   1.000
_cell.angle_alpha   90.00
_cell.angle_beta   90.00
_cell.angle_gamma   90.00
#
_symmetry.space_group_name_H-M   'P 1'
#
loop_
_entity.id
_entity.type
_entity.pdbx_description
1 polymer ?
#
loop_
_entity_poly.entity_id
_entity_poly.type
_entity_poly.pdbx_seq_one_letter_code
_entity_poly.pdbx_strand_id
1 'polypeptide(L)'
;IGGNPPNINSDYNLLSPDGSSLTEGSHSIVRSSTTGIFSNLGGGDFHLILGSPAIGKGTDLSATGFATDISGNPRPQGDAWDIGAYEFRP
;
A
#
# COMPACT_ATOMS: atom_id res chain seq x y z
N ILE A 1 5.32 -24.49 -17.68
CA ILE A 1 6.45 -23.55 -17.85
C ILE A 1 6.64 -22.87 -16.50
N GLY A 2 7.44 -23.49 -15.63
CA GLY A 2 7.68 -23.05 -14.25
C GLY A 2 9.09 -22.50 -14.14
N GLY A 3 9.24 -21.21 -14.39
CA GLY A 3 10.49 -20.49 -14.17
C GLY A 3 10.14 -19.11 -13.65
N ASN A 4 10.33 -18.91 -12.35
CA ASN A 4 10.33 -17.58 -11.76
C ASN A 4 11.55 -16.84 -12.37
N PRO A 5 11.38 -15.80 -13.21
CA PRO A 5 12.53 -15.04 -13.66
C PRO A 5 13.19 -14.41 -12.42
N PRO A 6 14.52 -14.49 -12.24
CA PRO A 6 15.22 -14.13 -11.00
C PRO A 6 15.25 -12.63 -10.67
N ASN A 7 14.35 -11.83 -11.23
CA ASN A 7 14.38 -10.37 -11.19
C ASN A 7 13.01 -9.80 -10.82
N ILE A 8 12.38 -10.24 -9.74
CA ILE A 8 11.14 -9.58 -9.30
C ILE A 8 11.49 -8.41 -8.39
N ASN A 9 11.30 -7.20 -8.94
CA ASN A 9 11.54 -5.91 -8.29
C ASN A 9 10.22 -5.28 -7.85
N SER A 10 9.50 -5.96 -6.96
CA SER A 10 8.23 -5.48 -6.39
C SER A 10 8.24 -5.79 -4.90
N ASP A 11 8.15 -4.75 -4.07
CA ASP A 11 8.17 -4.81 -2.60
C ASP A 11 7.34 -3.64 -2.04
N TYR A 12 6.96 -3.70 -0.76
CA TYR A 12 6.12 -2.69 -0.09
C TYR A 12 4.71 -2.54 -0.68
N ASN A 13 4.11 -3.65 -1.14
CA ASN A 13 2.72 -3.68 -1.62
C ASN A 13 1.74 -4.18 -0.57
N LEU A 14 0.46 -3.84 -0.72
CA LEU A 14 -0.63 -4.47 0.03
C LEU A 14 -1.57 -5.13 -0.96
N LEU A 15 -1.74 -6.45 -0.83
CA LEU A 15 -2.52 -7.29 -1.74
C LEU A 15 -3.68 -7.92 -0.96
N SER A 16 -4.92 -7.60 -1.36
CA SER A 16 -6.14 -8.01 -0.65
C SER A 16 -7.38 -7.93 -1.54
N PRO A 17 -8.33 -8.89 -1.46
CA PRO A 17 -8.32 -10.09 -0.62
C PRO A 17 -7.39 -11.20 -1.13
N ASP A 18 -6.69 -10.96 -2.24
CA ASP A 18 -5.84 -11.95 -2.87
C ASP A 18 -4.43 -11.39 -3.07
N GLY A 19 -3.44 -12.29 -3.05
CA GLY A 19 -2.05 -11.99 -3.37
C GLY A 19 -1.81 -11.86 -4.88
N SER A 20 -0.66 -11.32 -5.27
CA SER A 20 -0.22 -11.33 -6.67
C SER A 20 0.25 -12.74 -7.02
N SER A 21 0.05 -13.14 -8.27
CA SER A 21 0.67 -14.37 -8.84
C SER A 21 2.17 -14.20 -9.08
N LEU A 22 2.69 -13.00 -8.85
CA LEU A 22 4.10 -12.65 -8.93
C LEU A 22 4.75 -12.91 -7.56
N THR A 23 6.04 -13.24 -7.54
CA THR A 23 6.78 -13.22 -6.26
C THR A 23 6.84 -11.79 -5.76
N GLU A 24 6.61 -11.53 -4.49
CA GLU A 24 6.76 -10.20 -3.89
C GLU A 24 7.94 -10.18 -2.91
N GLY A 25 8.46 -8.97 -2.65
CA GLY A 25 9.44 -8.71 -1.61
C GLY A 25 8.88 -8.94 -0.20
N SER A 26 9.78 -9.04 0.78
CA SER A 26 9.45 -9.41 2.16
C SER A 26 8.66 -8.35 2.94
N HIS A 27 8.59 -7.12 2.45
CA HIS A 27 7.82 -6.04 3.09
C HIS A 27 6.39 -5.94 2.54
N SER A 28 6.06 -6.67 1.47
CA SER A 28 4.69 -6.77 0.97
C SER A 28 3.78 -7.50 1.97
N ILE A 29 2.56 -6.99 2.09
CA ILE A 29 1.50 -7.46 2.98
C ILE A 29 0.45 -8.16 2.12
N VAL A 30 0.16 -9.43 2.41
CA VAL A 30 -0.91 -10.20 1.75
C VAL A 30 -2.01 -10.48 2.77
N ARG A 31 -3.26 -10.16 2.43
CA ARG A 31 -4.43 -10.38 3.29
C ARG A 31 -5.54 -11.06 2.51
N SER A 32 -6.28 -11.94 3.19
CA SER A 32 -7.46 -12.63 2.63
C SER A 32 -8.74 -11.78 2.60
N SER A 33 -8.70 -10.54 3.10
CA SER A 33 -9.86 -9.66 3.21
C SER A 33 -9.46 -8.19 3.30
N THR A 34 -10.26 -7.34 2.67
CA THR A 34 -10.15 -5.87 2.71
C THR A 34 -10.75 -5.25 3.98
N THR A 35 -11.35 -6.07 4.86
CA THR A 35 -11.87 -5.61 6.14
C THR A 35 -10.76 -4.95 6.96
N GLY A 36 -11.07 -3.75 7.46
CA GLY A 36 -10.16 -2.98 8.29
C GLY A 36 -9.09 -2.18 7.51
N ILE A 37 -9.20 -2.09 6.17
CA ILE A 37 -8.25 -1.31 5.35
C ILE A 37 -8.82 0.06 5.02
N PHE A 38 -10.04 0.08 4.46
CA PHE A 38 -10.65 1.26 3.84
C PHE A 38 -11.92 1.70 4.55
N SER A 39 -12.21 3.00 4.52
CA SER A 39 -13.41 3.60 5.13
C SER A 39 -14.70 3.06 4.53
N ASN A 40 -14.80 3.03 3.20
CA ASN A 40 -15.93 2.42 2.51
C ASN A 40 -15.53 1.96 1.09
N LEU A 41 -14.97 0.76 1.00
CA LEU A 41 -14.56 0.16 -0.27
C LEU A 41 -15.73 0.05 -1.28
N GLY A 42 -16.91 -0.38 -0.83
CA GLY A 42 -18.08 -0.55 -1.70
C GLY A 42 -18.64 0.77 -2.23
N GLY A 43 -18.40 1.87 -1.51
CA GLY A 43 -18.78 3.23 -1.92
C GLY A 43 -17.67 3.99 -2.65
N GLY A 44 -16.51 3.38 -2.89
CA GLY A 44 -15.36 4.03 -3.55
C GLY A 44 -14.56 4.97 -2.64
N ASP A 45 -14.75 4.90 -1.33
CA ASP A 45 -13.92 5.61 -0.35
C ASP A 45 -12.75 4.73 0.09
N PHE A 46 -11.61 4.97 -0.56
CA PHE A 46 -10.36 4.24 -0.34
C PHE A 46 -9.43 4.91 0.68
N HIS A 47 -9.92 5.90 1.46
CA HIS A 47 -9.14 6.40 2.59
C HIS A 47 -8.91 5.28 3.60
N LEU A 48 -7.71 5.29 4.19
CA LEU A 48 -7.35 4.32 5.22
C LEU A 48 -8.14 4.58 6.50
N ILE A 49 -8.54 3.53 7.21
CA ILE A 49 -9.09 3.66 8.56
C ILE A 49 -7.99 3.54 9.62
N LEU A 50 -8.30 4.01 10.82
CA LEU A 50 -7.44 3.80 11.99
C LEU A 50 -7.13 2.31 12.18
N GLY A 51 -5.84 1.99 12.29
CA GLY A 51 -5.35 0.62 12.45
C GLY A 51 -5.23 -0.16 11.14
N SER A 52 -5.44 0.46 9.98
CA SER A 52 -5.17 -0.17 8.69
C SER A 52 -3.71 -0.64 8.61
N PRO A 53 -3.47 -1.88 8.13
CA PRO A 53 -2.12 -2.43 8.02
C PRO A 53 -1.27 -1.71 6.95
N ALA A 54 -1.88 -0.85 6.12
CA ALA A 54 -1.16 -0.02 5.17
C ALA A 54 -0.41 1.15 5.84
N ILE A 55 -0.80 1.53 7.05
CA ILE A 55 -0.29 2.73 7.73
C ILE A 55 1.17 2.54 8.12
N GLY A 56 2.04 3.45 7.67
CA GLY A 56 3.47 3.49 7.93
C GLY A 56 4.23 2.30 7.36
N LYS A 57 3.72 1.68 6.29
CA LYS A 57 4.31 0.51 5.63
C LYS A 57 4.73 0.75 4.19
N GLY A 58 4.60 1.98 3.69
CA GLY A 58 5.07 2.38 2.37
C GLY A 58 6.57 2.67 2.35
N THR A 59 7.12 2.74 1.13
CA THR A 59 8.49 3.18 0.89
C THR A 59 8.53 4.65 0.49
N ASP A 60 9.58 5.36 0.90
CA ASP A 60 9.78 6.76 0.52
C ASP A 60 10.24 6.84 -0.94
N LEU A 61 9.40 7.45 -1.78
CA LEU A 61 9.68 7.70 -3.20
C LEU A 61 9.93 9.18 -3.50
N SER A 62 10.20 10.01 -2.49
CA SER A 62 10.41 11.47 -2.63
C SER A 62 11.50 11.82 -3.65
N ALA A 63 12.54 11.00 -3.77
CA ALA A 63 13.61 11.16 -4.76
C ALA A 63 13.13 11.10 -6.22
N THR A 64 11.93 10.59 -6.48
CA THR A 64 11.30 10.53 -7.81
C THR A 64 10.50 11.79 -8.15
N GLY A 65 10.38 12.74 -7.21
CA GLY A 65 9.54 13.93 -7.33
C GLY A 65 8.08 13.71 -6.94
N PHE A 66 7.70 12.51 -6.53
CA PHE A 66 6.40 12.21 -5.95
C PHE A 66 6.40 12.54 -4.45
N ALA A 67 5.49 13.39 -4.00
CA ALA A 67 5.51 13.90 -2.62
C ALA A 67 4.12 14.11 -1.99
N THR A 68 3.04 13.84 -2.73
CA THR A 68 1.66 14.03 -2.24
C THR A 68 0.80 12.82 -2.56
N ASP A 69 -0.18 12.56 -1.71
CA ASP A 69 -1.22 11.57 -1.95
C ASP A 69 -2.25 12.06 -2.99
N ILE A 70 -3.21 11.20 -3.36
CA ILE A 70 -4.21 11.51 -4.39
C ILE A 70 -5.18 12.64 -4.00
N SER A 71 -5.31 12.94 -2.70
CA SER A 71 -6.07 14.09 -2.18
C SER A 71 -5.22 15.36 -2.01
N GLY A 72 -3.94 15.31 -2.38
CA GLY A 72 -3.00 16.42 -2.28
C GLY A 72 -2.39 16.61 -0.90
N ASN A 73 -2.54 15.65 0.03
CA ASN A 73 -1.83 15.72 1.31
C ASN A 73 -0.34 15.40 1.11
N PRO A 74 0.59 16.10 1.77
CA PRO A 74 2.01 15.74 1.74
C PRO A 74 2.26 14.33 2.26
N ARG A 75 3.30 13.66 1.75
CA ARG A 75 3.79 12.38 2.28
C ARG A 75 5.13 12.56 3.01
N PRO A 76 5.37 11.85 4.13
CA PRO A 76 4.39 11.11 4.93
C PRO A 76 3.56 12.03 5.84
N GLN A 77 2.40 11.54 6.31
CA GLN A 77 1.65 12.16 7.41
C GLN A 77 2.06 11.64 8.80
N GLY A 78 2.79 10.52 8.85
CA GLY A 78 3.39 9.95 10.07
C GLY A 78 4.89 9.70 9.93
N ASP A 79 5.40 8.68 10.62
CA ASP A 79 6.85 8.35 10.61
C ASP A 79 7.31 7.76 9.26
N ALA A 80 6.41 7.18 8.49
CA ALA A 80 6.66 6.59 7.17
C ALA A 80 5.43 6.77 6.27
N TRP A 81 5.63 6.58 4.97
CA TRP A 81 4.54 6.65 3.99
C TRP A 81 3.56 5.51 4.22
N ASP A 82 2.32 5.70 3.76
CA ASP A 82 1.32 4.64 3.76
C ASP A 82 1.31 3.92 2.41
N ILE A 83 1.05 2.61 2.43
CA ILE A 83 0.85 1.84 1.20
C ILE A 83 -0.46 2.26 0.54
N GLY A 84 -0.40 2.63 -0.74
CA GLY A 84 -1.58 2.95 -1.55
C GLY A 84 -1.71 4.43 -1.87
N ALA A 85 -2.88 4.83 -2.36
CA ALA A 85 -3.09 6.15 -2.97
C ALA A 85 -3.28 7.31 -1.96
N TYR A 86 -3.74 6.99 -0.74
CA TYR A 86 -4.07 7.95 0.32
C TYR A 86 -3.14 7.77 1.52
N GLU A 87 -2.79 8.88 2.18
CA GLU A 87 -2.24 8.84 3.54
C GLU A 87 -3.38 8.83 4.56
N PHE A 88 -3.19 8.10 5.65
CA PHE A 88 -4.09 8.08 6.79
C PHE A 88 -4.05 9.43 7.50
N ARG A 89 -5.24 9.95 7.77
CA ARG A 89 -5.44 11.15 8.58
C ARG A 89 -6.47 10.83 9.68
N PRO A 90 -6.15 11.10 10.95
CA PRO A 90 -7.10 10.93 12.06
C PRO A 90 -8.35 11.81 11.91
#